data_AF-A0A392N849-F1
#
_entry.id   AF-A0A392N849-F1
#
_cell.length_a   1.000
_cell.length_b   1.000
_cell.length_c   1.000
_cell.angle_alpha   90.00
_cell.angle_beta   90.00
_cell.angle_gamma   90.00
#
_symmetry.space_group_name_H-M   'P 1'
#
loop_
_entity.id
_entity.type
_entity.pdbx_description
1 polymer ?
#
loop_
_entity_poly.entity_id
_entity_poly.type
_entity_poly.pdbx_seq_one_letter_code
_entity_poly.pdbx_strand_id
1 'polypeptide(L)'
;MKPKLIPYFDSTLSKAASFVGHRGRIAVLQRLFPPRPNINKILWFLYADKITTTTKSGIKVMAASSYPLQSGKVTSQQLAMFSSPLEVILGSNVEHQMYCHILCGLRNLDIIDGINAPYAIDMEMREGVIKTIGGPQHELSNRIRLVCE
;
A
#
# COMPACT_ATOMS: atom_id res chain seq x y z
N MET A 1 -13.00 20.79 -3.43
CA MET A 1 -14.00 20.17 -4.34
C MET A 1 -14.61 18.95 -3.68
N LYS A 2 -15.90 18.65 -3.92
CA LYS A 2 -16.51 17.39 -3.47
C LYS A 2 -16.17 16.27 -4.46
N PRO A 3 -15.71 15.08 -4.02
CA PRO A 3 -15.44 13.96 -4.92
C PRO A 3 -16.71 13.51 -5.65
N LYS A 4 -16.57 13.08 -6.91
CA LYS A 4 -17.66 12.42 -7.65
C LYS A 4 -17.85 11.00 -7.10
N LEU A 5 -19.09 10.60 -6.89
CA LEU A 5 -19.42 9.24 -6.47
C LEU A 5 -19.68 8.38 -7.71
N ILE A 6 -18.91 7.31 -7.86
CA ILE A 6 -19.08 6.33 -8.94
C ILE A 6 -19.72 5.08 -8.34
N PRO A 7 -20.89 4.65 -8.81
CA PRO A 7 -21.53 3.43 -8.33
C PRO A 7 -20.65 2.20 -8.59
N TYR A 8 -20.47 1.38 -7.56
CA TYR A 8 -19.86 0.06 -7.69
C TYR A 8 -20.97 -1.00 -7.68
N PHE A 9 -21.01 -1.84 -8.72
CA PHE A 9 -21.95 -2.94 -8.81
C PHE A 9 -21.28 -4.24 -8.36
N ASP A 10 -21.97 -5.07 -7.57
CA ASP A 10 -21.42 -6.38 -7.14
C ASP A 10 -21.71 -7.51 -8.14
N SER A 11 -22.06 -7.16 -9.39
CA SER A 11 -22.31 -8.13 -10.47
C SER A 11 -21.03 -8.84 -10.90
N THR A 12 -21.16 -10.04 -11.47
CA THR A 12 -20.03 -10.83 -11.98
C THR A 12 -19.16 -10.05 -12.95
N LEU A 13 -19.78 -9.31 -13.87
CA LEU A 13 -19.07 -8.50 -14.86
C LEU A 13 -18.28 -7.36 -14.21
N SER A 14 -18.88 -6.66 -13.24
CA SER A 14 -18.22 -5.57 -12.50
C SER A 14 -17.04 -6.07 -11.67
N LYS A 15 -17.19 -7.24 -11.02
CA LYS A 15 -16.10 -7.91 -10.31
C LYS A 15 -14.95 -8.28 -11.25
N ALA A 16 -15.25 -8.84 -12.42
CA ALA A 16 -14.25 -9.20 -13.42
C ALA A 16 -13.51 -7.96 -13.94
N ALA A 17 -14.24 -6.89 -14.28
CA ALA A 17 -13.64 -5.63 -14.72
C ALA A 17 -12.74 -4.99 -13.64
N SER A 18 -13.21 -4.96 -12.39
CA SER A 18 -12.42 -4.46 -11.26
C SER A 18 -11.17 -5.32 -11.01
N PHE A 19 -11.29 -6.64 -11.12
CA PHE A 19 -10.14 -7.54 -11.01
C PHE A 19 -9.10 -7.26 -12.09
N VAL A 20 -9.51 -7.12 -13.35
CA VAL A 20 -8.59 -6.78 -14.46
C VAL A 20 -7.94 -5.41 -14.25
N GLY A 21 -8.69 -4.40 -13.83
CA GLY A 21 -8.15 -3.06 -13.56
C GLY A 21 -7.10 -3.04 -12.45
N HIS A 22 -7.32 -3.78 -11.35
CA HIS A 22 -6.41 -3.78 -10.20
C HIS A 22 -5.28 -4.81 -10.31
N ARG A 23 -5.49 -5.95 -10.97
CA ARG A 23 -4.55 -7.09 -11.02
C ARG A 23 -3.90 -7.29 -12.37
N GLY A 24 -4.48 -6.77 -13.45
CA GLY A 24 -3.93 -6.93 -14.81
C GLY A 24 -2.50 -6.44 -14.91
N ARG A 25 -2.19 -5.28 -14.32
CA ARG A 25 -0.81 -4.75 -14.23
C ARG A 25 0.14 -5.76 -13.58
N ILE A 26 -0.25 -6.34 -12.45
CA ILE A 26 0.59 -7.28 -11.70
C ILE A 26 0.84 -8.55 -12.50
N ALA A 27 -0.18 -9.09 -13.16
CA ALA A 27 -0.04 -10.28 -14.00
C ALA A 27 0.92 -10.04 -15.19
N VAL A 28 0.83 -8.88 -15.84
CA VAL A 28 1.76 -8.50 -16.91
C VAL A 28 3.18 -8.29 -16.36
N LEU A 29 3.31 -7.60 -15.22
CA LEU A 29 4.60 -7.36 -14.56
C LEU A 29 5.28 -8.70 -14.22
N GLN A 30 4.58 -9.62 -13.59
CA GLN A 30 5.13 -10.93 -13.20
C GLN A 30 5.49 -11.81 -14.40
N ARG A 31 4.80 -11.65 -15.54
CA ARG A 31 5.17 -12.34 -16.77
C ARG A 31 6.47 -11.82 -17.37
N LEU A 32 6.69 -10.50 -17.32
CA LEU A 32 7.90 -9.87 -17.87
C LEU A 32 9.08 -9.93 -16.91
N PHE A 33 8.80 -9.85 -15.60
CA PHE A 33 9.75 -9.86 -14.51
C PHE A 33 9.28 -10.87 -13.45
N PRO A 34 9.59 -12.16 -13.62
CA PRO A 34 9.17 -13.21 -12.69
C PRO A 34 9.67 -12.93 -11.26
N PRO A 35 8.83 -13.12 -10.23
CA PRO A 35 9.25 -12.96 -8.84
C PRO A 35 10.42 -13.88 -8.50
N ARG A 36 11.40 -13.36 -7.76
CA ARG A 36 12.55 -14.16 -7.32
C ARG A 36 12.12 -15.06 -6.13
N PRO A 37 12.59 -16.33 -6.05
CA PRO A 37 12.11 -17.29 -5.04
C PRO A 37 12.24 -16.82 -3.59
N ASN A 38 13.29 -16.04 -3.30
CA ASN A 38 13.64 -15.58 -1.96
C ASN A 38 13.44 -14.06 -1.76
N ILE A 39 13.06 -13.33 -2.81
CA ILE A 39 12.79 -11.88 -2.75
C ILE A 39 11.36 -11.68 -3.24
N ASN A 40 10.44 -11.57 -2.29
CA ASN A 40 9.00 -11.68 -2.56
C ASN A 40 8.18 -10.53 -1.96
N LYS A 41 8.83 -9.55 -1.34
CA LYS A 41 8.14 -8.40 -0.75
C LYS A 41 8.27 -7.17 -1.63
N ILE A 42 7.23 -6.34 -1.57
CA ILE A 42 7.14 -5.06 -2.24
C ILE A 42 6.93 -4.02 -1.15
N LEU A 43 7.75 -2.98 -1.15
CA LEU A 43 7.49 -1.78 -0.38
C LEU A 43 6.45 -0.94 -1.14
N TRP A 44 5.20 -1.03 -0.70
CA TRP A 44 4.11 -0.29 -1.32
C TRP A 44 3.58 0.79 -0.39
N PHE A 45 3.78 2.05 -0.78
CA PHE A 45 3.17 3.22 -0.13
C PHE A 45 1.70 3.29 -0.54
N LEU A 46 0.85 2.60 0.21
CA LEU A 46 -0.57 2.49 -0.06
C LEU A 46 -1.35 2.97 1.16
N TYR A 47 -2.14 4.01 0.96
CA TYR A 47 -2.94 4.65 1.99
C TYR A 47 -4.41 4.34 1.74
N ALA A 48 -5.00 3.51 2.59
CA ALA A 48 -6.37 3.04 2.46
C ALA A 48 -7.13 3.23 3.77
N ASP A 49 -7.10 4.45 4.30
CA ASP A 49 -7.76 4.84 5.54
C ASP A 49 -9.18 4.28 5.62
N LYS A 50 -9.55 3.78 6.80
CA LYS A 50 -10.84 3.21 7.17
C LYS A 50 -12.01 4.19 7.05
N ILE A 51 -11.82 5.40 6.53
CA ILE A 51 -12.89 6.35 6.24
C ILE A 51 -13.80 5.76 5.14
N THR A 52 -14.72 4.91 5.57
CA THR A 52 -15.98 4.68 4.89
C THR A 52 -16.92 5.78 5.34
N THR A 53 -17.08 6.82 4.53
CA THR A 53 -18.20 7.74 4.77
C THR A 53 -19.47 7.06 4.30
N THR A 54 -20.51 7.13 5.11
CA THR A 54 -21.82 6.60 4.73
C THR A 54 -22.65 7.75 4.17
N THR A 55 -23.24 7.57 2.99
CA THR A 55 -24.22 8.54 2.49
C THR A 55 -25.42 8.64 3.43
N LYS A 56 -26.24 9.68 3.29
CA LYS A 56 -27.52 9.79 4.02
C LYS A 56 -28.42 8.55 3.86
N SER A 57 -28.26 7.81 2.77
CA SER A 57 -29.01 6.59 2.44
C SER A 57 -28.34 5.29 2.91
N GLY A 58 -27.27 5.35 3.70
CA GLY A 58 -26.62 4.14 4.22
C GLY A 58 -25.57 3.51 3.31
N ILE A 59 -25.21 4.14 2.18
CA ILE A 59 -24.27 3.56 1.20
C ILE A 59 -22.84 3.91 1.60
N LYS A 60 -21.96 2.91 1.69
CA LYS A 60 -20.53 3.10 1.96
C LYS A 60 -19.83 3.75 0.76
N VAL A 61 -19.08 4.80 1.03
CA VAL A 61 -18.24 5.52 0.07
C VAL A 61 -16.79 5.40 0.49
N MET A 62 -15.93 5.04 -0.45
CA MET A 62 -14.49 4.92 -0.27
C MET A 62 -13.77 5.13 -1.61
N ALA A 63 -12.46 5.33 -1.56
CA ALA A 63 -11.63 5.32 -2.75
C ALA A 63 -11.59 3.91 -3.37
N ALA A 64 -11.53 3.83 -4.71
CA ALA A 64 -11.50 2.56 -5.42
C ALA A 64 -10.31 1.68 -5.00
N SER A 65 -9.14 2.28 -4.77
CA SER A 65 -7.92 1.61 -4.29
C SER A 65 -8.07 1.00 -2.89
N SER A 66 -8.93 1.58 -2.04
CA SER A 66 -9.18 1.09 -0.68
C SER A 66 -10.16 -0.07 -0.64
N TYR A 67 -11.05 -0.19 -1.64
CA TYR A 67 -12.13 -1.18 -1.65
C TYR A 67 -11.64 -2.63 -1.52
N PRO A 68 -10.64 -3.10 -2.30
CA PRO A 68 -10.14 -4.47 -2.15
C PRO A 68 -9.71 -4.76 -0.71
N LEU A 69 -8.92 -3.86 -0.12
CA LEU A 69 -8.33 -4.00 1.21
C LEU A 69 -9.39 -3.97 2.34
N GLN A 70 -10.44 -3.17 2.18
CA GLN A 70 -11.49 -3.03 3.20
C GLN A 70 -12.64 -4.01 3.02
N SER A 71 -12.81 -4.59 1.83
CA SER A 71 -13.87 -5.55 1.54
C SER A 71 -13.65 -6.94 2.16
N GLY A 72 -12.48 -7.19 2.76
CA GLY A 72 -12.09 -8.51 3.26
C GLY A 72 -11.80 -9.54 2.16
N LYS A 73 -11.77 -9.12 0.89
CA LYS A 73 -11.56 -9.99 -0.28
C LYS A 73 -10.09 -10.16 -0.66
N VAL A 74 -9.16 -9.52 0.06
CA VAL A 74 -7.73 -9.67 -0.19
C VAL A 74 -7.23 -10.96 0.44
N THR A 75 -6.58 -11.79 -0.36
CA THR A 75 -6.05 -13.09 0.09
C THR A 75 -4.81 -12.90 0.96
N SER A 76 -4.52 -13.84 1.86
CA SER A 76 -3.30 -13.83 2.68
C SER A 76 -2.03 -13.82 1.83
N GLN A 77 -2.04 -14.53 0.69
CA GLN A 77 -0.92 -14.53 -0.25
C GLN A 77 -0.66 -13.13 -0.83
N GLN A 78 -1.72 -12.36 -1.08
CA GLN A 78 -1.59 -10.98 -1.58
C GLN A 78 -1.05 -10.04 -0.50
N LEU A 79 -1.46 -10.21 0.76
CA LEU A 79 -0.94 -9.44 1.88
C LEU A 79 0.52 -9.77 2.19
N ALA A 80 0.92 -11.04 2.04
CA ALA A 80 2.29 -11.48 2.27
C ALA A 80 3.32 -10.81 1.33
N MET A 81 2.88 -10.34 0.16
CA MET A 81 3.72 -9.58 -0.75
C MET A 81 4.00 -8.15 -0.28
N PHE A 82 3.24 -7.61 0.68
CA PHE A 82 3.48 -6.27 1.19
C PHE A 82 4.50 -6.31 2.31
N SER A 83 5.49 -5.41 2.27
CA SER A 83 6.40 -5.23 3.39
C SER A 83 5.68 -4.68 4.63
N SER A 84 4.66 -3.87 4.40
CA SER A 84 3.86 -3.24 5.46
C SER A 84 2.63 -4.08 5.82
N PRO A 85 2.36 -4.24 7.12
CA PRO A 85 1.13 -4.87 7.59
C PRO A 85 -0.13 -4.13 7.10
N LEU A 86 -1.25 -4.86 7.04
CA LEU A 86 -2.53 -4.29 6.62
C LEU A 86 -2.98 -3.16 7.57
N GLU A 87 -2.63 -3.24 8.85
CA GLU A 87 -2.92 -2.23 9.87
C GLU A 87 -2.25 -0.89 9.56
N VAL A 88 -1.04 -0.93 9.00
CA VAL A 88 -0.34 0.27 8.53
C VAL A 88 -1.07 0.87 7.34
N ILE A 89 -1.44 0.04 6.36
CA ILE A 89 -2.16 0.49 5.15
C ILE A 89 -3.53 1.09 5.48
N LEU A 90 -4.22 0.54 6.48
CA LEU A 90 -5.56 0.97 6.92
C LEU A 90 -5.54 2.02 8.04
N GLY A 91 -4.36 2.54 8.41
CA GLY A 91 -4.23 3.62 9.38
C GLY A 91 -4.93 4.91 8.95
N SER A 92 -5.19 5.79 9.91
CA SER A 92 -5.89 7.07 9.70
C SER A 92 -4.98 8.30 9.74
N ASN A 93 -3.71 8.13 10.13
CA ASN A 93 -2.73 9.22 10.16
C ASN A 93 -1.65 8.94 9.10
N VAL A 94 -1.65 9.72 8.02
CA VAL A 94 -0.77 9.53 6.86
C VAL A 94 0.71 9.60 7.24
N GLU A 95 1.10 10.47 8.17
CA GLU A 95 2.50 10.61 8.61
C GLU A 95 2.96 9.34 9.34
N HIS A 96 2.15 8.82 10.25
CA HIS A 96 2.43 7.56 10.93
C HIS A 96 2.46 6.37 9.96
N GLN A 97 1.55 6.33 9.00
CA GLN A 97 1.54 5.29 7.97
C GLN A 97 2.81 5.32 7.13
N MET A 98 3.20 6.51 6.68
CA MET A 98 4.42 6.72 5.90
C MET A 98 5.67 6.30 6.69
N TYR A 99 5.78 6.73 7.95
CA TYR A 99 6.87 6.32 8.83
C TYR A 99 6.94 4.79 8.97
N CYS A 100 5.81 4.15 9.23
CA CYS A 100 5.73 2.69 9.36
C CYS A 100 6.04 1.97 8.04
N HIS A 101 5.59 2.49 6.90
CA HIS A 101 5.95 1.94 5.58
C HIS A 101 7.46 1.88 5.40
N ILE A 102 8.15 2.97 5.72
CA ILE A 102 9.60 3.06 5.61
C ILE A 102 10.28 2.11 6.59
N LEU A 103 9.85 2.09 7.85
CA LEU A 103 10.42 1.18 8.86
C LEU A 103 10.26 -0.30 8.45
N CYS A 104 9.08 -0.68 7.95
CA CYS A 104 8.84 -2.01 7.41
C CYS A 104 9.70 -2.32 6.18
N GLY A 105 9.91 -1.33 5.30
CA GLY A 105 10.81 -1.46 4.16
C GLY A 105 12.26 -1.72 4.58
N LEU A 106 12.77 -0.93 5.52
CA LEU A 106 14.14 -1.05 6.04
C LEU A 106 14.37 -2.39 6.76
N ARG A 107 13.39 -2.84 7.55
CA ARG A 107 13.49 -4.13 8.26
C ARG A 107 13.53 -5.34 7.31
N ASN A 108 12.97 -5.22 6.10
CA ASN A 108 12.88 -6.31 5.13
C ASN A 108 13.77 -6.03 3.89
N LEU A 109 14.75 -5.13 3.99
CA LEU A 109 15.49 -4.57 2.85
C LEU A 109 16.08 -5.65 1.93
N ASP A 110 16.56 -6.74 2.51
CA ASP A 110 17.15 -7.90 1.85
C ASP A 110 16.16 -8.70 0.98
N ILE A 111 14.86 -8.62 1.27
CA ILE A 111 13.80 -9.35 0.58
C ILE A 111 12.80 -8.45 -0.16
N ILE A 112 13.11 -7.15 -0.32
CA ILE A 112 12.34 -6.22 -1.16
C ILE A 112 12.74 -6.37 -2.64
N ASP A 113 11.77 -6.72 -3.49
CA ASP A 113 11.94 -6.88 -4.94
C ASP A 113 11.47 -5.64 -5.72
N GLY A 114 10.81 -4.70 -5.05
CA GLY A 114 10.31 -3.51 -5.70
C GLY A 114 9.69 -2.49 -4.76
N ILE A 115 9.61 -1.26 -5.25
CA ILE A 115 9.00 -0.14 -4.56
C ILE A 115 7.88 0.40 -5.44
N ASN A 116 6.70 0.60 -4.87
CA ASN A 116 5.52 1.05 -5.59
C ASN A 116 4.75 2.11 -4.82
N ALA A 117 4.07 2.98 -5.56
CA ALA A 117 3.01 3.84 -5.06
C ALA A 117 1.95 4.00 -6.17
N PRO A 118 0.67 4.29 -5.83
CA PRO A 118 -0.37 4.56 -6.83
C PRO A 118 -0.08 5.79 -7.69
N TYR A 119 0.56 6.82 -7.12
CA TYR A 119 0.89 8.06 -7.81
C TYR A 119 2.37 8.43 -7.64
N ALA A 120 2.94 9.12 -8.64
CA ALA A 120 4.34 9.53 -8.63
C ALA A 120 4.65 10.57 -7.53
N ILE A 121 3.68 11.42 -7.16
CA ILE A 121 3.85 12.40 -6.07
C ILE A 121 4.13 11.73 -4.72
N ASP A 122 3.55 10.55 -4.49
CA ASP A 122 3.81 9.76 -3.28
C ASP A 122 5.28 9.26 -3.26
N MET A 123 5.87 9.03 -4.44
CA MET A 123 7.29 8.67 -4.59
C MET A 123 8.22 9.87 -4.41
N GLU A 124 7.80 11.09 -4.77
CA GLU A 124 8.55 12.31 -4.48
C GLU A 124 8.52 12.66 -2.98
N MET A 125 7.37 12.49 -2.32
CA MET A 125 7.28 12.55 -0.86
C MET A 125 8.18 11.51 -0.19
N ARG A 126 8.23 10.29 -0.74
CA ARG A 126 9.18 9.26 -0.31
C ARG A 126 10.62 9.74 -0.47
N GLU A 127 11.02 10.31 -1.60
CA GLU A 127 12.39 10.78 -1.82
C GLU A 127 12.75 11.91 -0.85
N GLY A 128 11.81 12.83 -0.60
CA GLY A 128 11.94 13.86 0.42
C GLY A 128 12.16 13.25 1.82
N VAL A 129 11.39 12.23 2.18
CA VAL A 129 11.49 11.58 3.49
C VAL A 129 12.72 10.67 3.58
N ILE A 130 13.14 10.00 2.51
CA ILE A 130 14.43 9.28 2.44
C ILE A 130 15.57 10.26 2.57
N LYS A 131 15.49 11.46 2.00
CA LYS A 131 16.50 12.51 2.18
C LYS A 131 16.50 13.07 3.61
N THR A 132 15.33 13.13 4.25
CA THR A 132 15.18 13.53 5.66
C THR A 132 15.65 12.45 6.64
N ILE A 133 15.39 11.17 6.35
CA ILE A 133 15.77 9.98 7.13
C ILE A 133 17.23 9.56 6.87
N GLY A 134 17.71 9.77 5.64
CA GLY A 134 19.07 9.49 5.16
C GLY A 134 20.03 10.67 5.28
N GLY A 135 19.57 11.82 5.81
CA GLY A 135 20.46 12.76 6.47
C GLY A 135 21.02 12.13 7.75
N PRO A 136 22.09 12.68 8.36
CA PRO A 136 22.70 12.12 9.58
C PRO A 136 21.74 12.25 10.78
N GLN A 137 20.75 11.36 10.86
CA GLN A 137 19.78 11.23 11.93
C GLN A 137 20.28 10.15 12.89
N HIS A 138 21.27 10.52 13.70
CA HIS A 138 21.93 9.62 14.65
C HIS A 138 20.94 8.94 15.61
N GLU A 139 19.84 9.63 15.94
CA GLU A 139 18.78 9.12 16.80
C GLU A 139 17.92 8.05 16.10
N LEU A 140 17.56 8.26 14.83
CA LEU A 140 16.78 7.29 14.06
C LEU A 140 17.60 6.05 13.73
N SER A 141 18.88 6.21 13.36
CA SER A 141 19.81 5.09 13.19
C SER A 141 19.96 4.29 14.49
N ASN A 142 20.06 4.96 15.64
CA ASN A 142 20.11 4.29 16.94
C ASN A 142 18.81 3.56 17.27
N ARG A 143 17.64 4.15 16.98
CA ARG A 143 16.33 3.52 17.20
C ARG A 143 16.09 2.33 16.28
N ILE A 144 16.51 2.41 15.01
CA ILE A 144 16.42 1.30 14.07
C ILE A 144 17.36 0.17 14.51
N ARG A 145 18.60 0.49 14.89
CA ARG A 145 19.56 -0.50 15.39
C ARG A 145 19.05 -1.21 16.65
N LEU A 146 18.42 -0.48 17.58
CA LEU A 146 17.82 -1.04 18.80
C LEU A 146 16.60 -1.94 18.54
N VAL A 147 15.92 -1.79 17.40
CA VAL A 147 14.76 -2.61 17.00
C VAL A 147 15.19 -3.83 16.17
N CYS A 148 16.38 -3.79 15.59
CA CYS A 148 16.94 -4.86 14.76
C CYS A 148 17.91 -5.79 15.51
N GLU A 149 18.39 -5.41 16.69
CA GLU A 149 19.04 -6.30 17.68
C GLU A 149 17.98 -7.09 18.48
#